data_AF-A0A4Z2E9T4-F1
#
_entry.id   AF-A0A4Z2E9T4-F1
#
_cell.length_a   1.000
_cell.length_b   1.000
_cell.length_c   1.000
_cell.angle_alpha   90.00
_cell.angle_beta   90.00
_cell.angle_gamma   90.00
#
_symmetry.space_group_name_H-M   'P 1'
#
loop_
_entity.id
_entity.type
_entity.pdbx_description
1 polymer ?
#
loop_
_entity_poly.entity_id
_entity_poly.type
_entity_poly.pdbx_seq_one_letter_code
_entity_poly.pdbx_strand_id
1 'polypeptide(L)' 'MFSCHSSTACDCHPVGAAGKTCNQTTGQCPCKDGVTGITCNRCAKGYQQSRSPIAPCISKAS' A
#
# COMPACT_ATOMS: atom_id res chain seq x y z
N MET A 1 26.06 1.63 20.43
CA MET A 1 25.06 0.86 19.65
C MET A 1 24.52 1.77 18.56
N PHE A 2 25.16 1.76 17.39
CA PHE A 2 24.70 2.51 16.23
C PHE A 2 23.56 1.71 15.58
N SER A 3 22.34 1.90 16.08
CA SER A 3 21.17 1.51 15.30
C SER A 3 21.02 2.58 14.22
N CYS A 4 21.50 2.28 13.01
CA CYS A 4 21.10 3.00 11.81
C CYS A 4 19.59 2.77 11.63
N HIS A 5 18.80 3.51 12.39
CA HIS A 5 17.35 3.59 12.28
C HIS A 5 17.01 4.49 11.10
N SER A 6 17.43 4.05 9.91
CA SER A 6 16.97 4.58 8.63
C SER A 6 16.49 3.42 7.75
N SER A 7 15.94 2.38 8.38
CA SER A 7 14.79 1.73 7.76
C SER A 7 13.63 2.64 8.09
N THR A 8 13.29 3.59 7.20
CA THR A 8 11.94 4.13 7.19
C THR A 8 11.05 2.91 7.19
N ALA A 9 10.47 2.56 8.34
CA ALA A 9 9.75 1.31 8.50
C ALA A 9 8.60 1.42 7.52
N CYS A 10 8.72 0.71 6.40
CA CYS A 10 7.80 0.88 5.32
C CYS A 10 6.50 0.26 5.78
N ASP A 11 5.62 1.16 6.24
CA ASP A 11 4.33 0.85 6.84
C ASP A 11 3.33 0.51 5.73
N CYS A 12 3.77 -0.36 4.81
CA CYS A 12 3.00 -0.81 3.68
C CYS A 12 1.78 -1.56 4.19
N HIS A 13 0.60 -1.12 3.79
CA HIS A 13 -0.65 -1.69 4.24
C HIS A 13 -0.71 -3.17 3.86
N PRO A 14 -0.89 -4.11 4.81
CA PRO A 14 -0.73 -5.54 4.54
C PRO A 14 -1.73 -6.10 3.53
N VAL A 15 -2.88 -5.44 3.40
CA VAL A 15 -3.93 -5.84 2.43
C VAL A 15 -3.80 -5.08 1.11
N GLY A 16 -3.35 -3.81 1.16
CA GLY A 16 -3.36 -2.88 0.04
C GLY A 16 -2.05 -2.85 -0.75
N ALA A 17 -0.95 -3.21 -0.10
CA ALA A 17 0.34 -3.38 -0.75
C ALA A 17 0.50 -4.80 -1.29
N ALA A 18 1.13 -4.91 -2.46
CA ALA A 18 1.56 -6.17 -3.05
C ALA A 18 2.80 -6.76 -2.34
N GLY A 19 3.51 -5.94 -1.56
CA GLY A 19 4.70 -6.35 -0.82
C GLY A 19 5.02 -5.46 0.37
N LYS A 20 5.88 -5.97 1.25
CA LYS A 20 6.39 -5.24 2.43
C LYS A 20 7.64 -4.41 2.11
N THR A 21 8.23 -4.64 0.94
CA THR A 21 9.40 -3.90 0.44
C THR A 21 8.92 -2.64 -0.26
N CYS A 22 9.20 -1.49 0.33
CA CYS A 22 9.03 -0.20 -0.33
C CYS A 22 10.22 0.14 -1.22
N ASN A 23 10.00 1.10 -2.10
CA ASN A 23 11.05 1.71 -2.90
C ASN A 23 12.04 2.45 -1.99
N GLN A 24 13.32 2.11 -2.05
CA GLN A 24 14.37 2.72 -1.23
C GLN A 24 14.68 4.17 -1.61
N THR A 25 14.31 4.60 -2.82
CA THR A 25 14.53 5.95 -3.34
C THR A 25 13.38 6.88 -2.97
N THR A 26 12.14 6.41 -3.08
CA THR A 26 10.93 7.25 -2.85
C THR A 26 10.20 6.96 -1.55
N GLY A 27 10.49 5.83 -0.89
CA GLY A 27 9.74 5.32 0.27
C GLY A 27 8.36 4.76 -0.09
N GLN A 28 8.01 4.67 -1.37
CA GLN A 28 6.67 4.25 -1.79
C GLN A 28 6.54 2.72 -1.87
N CYS A 29 5.46 2.21 -1.27
CA CYS A 29 5.11 0.80 -1.29
C CYS A 29 4.51 0.38 -2.65
N PRO A 30 4.76 -0.85 -3.11
CA PRO A 30 4.11 -1.39 -4.29
C PRO A 30 2.64 -1.65 -3.98
N CYS A 31 1.74 -0.83 -4.51
CA CYS A 31 0.30 -0.94 -4.27
C CYS A 31 -0.38 -1.91 -5.23
N LYS A 32 -1.42 -2.60 -4.75
CA LYS A 32 -2.31 -3.41 -5.59
C LYS A 32 -3.19 -2.54 -6.49
N ASP A 33 -3.78 -3.17 -7.50
CA ASP A 33 -4.75 -2.54 -8.39
C ASP A 33 -5.86 -1.83 -7.61
N GLY A 34 -6.10 -0.57 -7.97
CA GLY A 34 -7.10 0.25 -7.31
C GLY A 34 -6.73 0.77 -5.93
N VAL A 35 -5.49 0.57 -5.47
CA VAL A 35 -4.97 1.12 -4.21
C VAL A 35 -3.96 2.23 -4.52
N THR A 36 -3.94 3.27 -3.70
CA THR A 36 -3.09 4.45 -3.84
C THR A 36 -2.55 4.93 -2.49
N GLY A 37 -1.61 5.87 -2.52
CA GLY A 37 -0.88 6.39 -1.36
C GLY A 37 0.56 5.88 -1.28
N ILE A 38 1.36 6.47 -0.37
CA ILE A 38 2.74 6.03 -0.13
C ILE A 38 2.76 4.63 0.49
N THR A 39 1.83 4.36 1.40
CA THR A 39 1.69 3.10 2.14
C THR A 39 0.57 2.21 1.63
N CYS A 40 -0.07 2.55 0.50
CA CYS A 40 -1.20 1.79 -0.05
C CYS A 40 -2.39 1.68 0.92
N ASN A 41 -2.66 2.76 1.65
CA ASN A 41 -3.70 2.83 2.68
C ASN A 41 -5.05 3.38 2.18
N ARG A 42 -5.15 3.80 0.92
CA ARG A 42 -6.39 4.34 0.34
C ARG A 42 -6.71 3.66 -0.99
N CYS A 43 -7.99 3.58 -1.32
CA CYS A 43 -8.40 3.18 -2.67
C CYS A 43 -8.28 4.36 -3.63
N ALA A 44 -7.90 4.08 -4.88
CA ALA A 44 -7.90 5.03 -5.97
C ALA A 44 -9.32 5.56 -6.25
N LYS A 45 -9.41 6.71 -6.91
CA LYS A 45 -10.71 7.30 -7.27
C LYS A 45 -11.48 6.34 -8.19
N GLY A 46 -12.72 6.01 -7.84
CA GLY A 46 -13.52 4.98 -8.56
C GLY A 46 -13.41 3.56 -7.98
N TYR A 47 -12.60 3.36 -6.94
CA TYR A 47 -12.54 2.09 -6.19
C TYR A 47 -13.15 2.23 -4.81
N GLN A 48 -13.75 1.16 -4.29
CA GLN A 48 -14.29 1.09 -2.94
C GLN A 48 -13.66 -0.01 -2.10
N GLN A 49 -13.58 0.25 -0.79
CA GLN A 49 -13.10 -0.70 0.20
C GLN A 49 -14.03 -1.91 0.28
N SER A 50 -13.56 -3.05 -0.22
CA SER A 50 -14.19 -4.35 -0.09
C SER A 50 -13.66 -5.07 1.15
N ARG A 51 -14.45 -5.97 1.73
CA ARG A 51 -14.05 -6.82 2.87
C ARG A 51 -13.14 -7.99 2.45
N SER A 52 -12.69 -8.04 1.21
CA SER A 52 -11.87 -9.14 0.72
C SER A 52 -10.39 -8.95 1.06
N PRO A 53 -9.71 -9.94 1.67
CA PRO A 53 -8.28 -9.88 1.97
C PRO A 53 -7.40 -9.97 0.72
N ILE A 54 -7.92 -10.51 -0.39
CA ILE A 54 -7.20 -10.59 -1.66
C ILE A 54 -7.26 -9.25 -2.42
N ALA A 55 -8.42 -8.60 -2.45
CA ALA A 55 -8.63 -7.33 -3.15
C ALA A 55 -9.41 -6.36 -2.25
N PRO A 56 -8.72 -5.51 -1.47
CA PRO A 56 -9.38 -4.57 -0.57
C PRO A 56 -10.03 -3.43 -1.32
N CYS A 57 -9.64 -3.14 -2.56
CA CYS A 57 -10.20 -2.08 -3.37
C CYS A 57 -10.77 -2.69 -4.64
N ILE A 58 -12.09 -2.61 -4.83
CA ILE A 58 -12.78 -3.08 -6.05
C ILE A 58 -13.27 -1.88 -6.86
N SER A 59 -13.16 -1.95 -8.18
CA SER A 59 -13.67 -0.91 -9.06
C SER A 59 -15.19 -0.88 -8.95
N LYS A 60 -15.74 0.28 -8.59
CA LYS A 60 -17.18 0.51 -8.76
C LYS A 60 -17.39 0.83 -10.22
N ALA A 61 -17.60 -0.21 -11.03
CA ALA A 61 -18.32 -0.03 -12.28
C ALA A 61 -19.72 0.46 -11.89
N SER A 62 -20.00 1.73 -12.19
CA SER A 62 -21.35 2.30 -12.13
C SER A 62 -22.15 1.82 -13.34
#